data_AF-A0A1Q8S712-F1
#
_entry.id   AF-A0A1Q8S712-F1
#
_cell.length_a   1.000
_cell.length_b   1.000
_cell.length_c   1.000
_cell.angle_alpha   90.00
_cell.angle_beta   90.00
_cell.angle_gamma   90.00
#
_symmetry.space_group_name_H-M   'P 1'
#
loop_
_entity.id
_entity.type
_entity.pdbx_description
1 polymer ?
#
loop_
_entity_poly.entity_id
_entity_poly.type
_entity_poly.pdbx_seq_one_letter_code
_entity_poly.pdbx_strand_id
1 'polypeptide(L)'
;MLFIHTLLVLSITACASAFISEEQYPQWPPGSRNLRFPCPGITTLANHGLLSREGRNIDLEALRRATLLGYNMEHNTMLPVGIPALTTSATGNISTLPSQRFIEHDASLTRARDDAYFGDSNSFSPAACGRTLASWGDVEIIDSLYSEKLVL
;
A
#
# COMPACT_ATOMS: atom_id res chain seq x y z
N MET A 1 64.37 -18.89 -5.53
CA MET A 1 63.15 -18.74 -6.33
C MET A 1 62.05 -19.52 -5.63
N LEU A 2 61.04 -18.86 -5.05
CA LEU A 2 59.98 -19.55 -4.32
C LEU A 2 58.64 -18.78 -4.43
N PHE A 3 57.71 -19.34 -5.19
CA PHE A 3 56.26 -19.21 -5.08
C PHE A 3 55.67 -17.94 -4.42
N ILE A 4 55.65 -16.84 -5.18
CA ILE A 4 54.60 -15.83 -5.00
C ILE A 4 53.39 -16.32 -5.83
N HIS A 5 52.40 -16.92 -5.17
CA HIS A 5 51.13 -17.28 -5.81
C HIS A 5 50.10 -16.17 -5.59
N THR A 6 49.80 -15.45 -6.67
CA THR A 6 48.87 -14.32 -6.71
C THR A 6 47.44 -14.80 -6.48
N LEU A 7 46.97 -14.77 -5.23
CA LEU A 7 45.61 -15.16 -4.88
C LEU A 7 44.61 -14.05 -5.27
N LEU A 8 44.32 -13.92 -6.57
CA LEU A 8 43.25 -13.06 -7.08
C LEU A 8 41.89 -13.67 -6.69
N VAL A 9 41.41 -13.32 -5.50
CA VAL A 9 40.04 -13.66 -5.07
C VAL A 9 39.06 -12.85 -5.91
N LEU A 10 38.59 -13.45 -7.00
CA LEU A 10 37.52 -12.89 -7.81
C LEU A 10 36.20 -13.00 -7.04
N SER A 11 35.94 -12.01 -6.19
CA SER A 11 34.67 -11.87 -5.49
C SER A 11 33.53 -11.70 -6.49
N ILE A 12 32.83 -12.80 -6.77
CA ILE A 12 31.54 -12.77 -7.47
C ILE A 12 30.54 -12.15 -6.50
N THR A 13 30.49 -10.82 -6.47
CA THR A 13 29.39 -10.09 -5.86
C THR A 13 28.15 -10.40 -6.66
N ALA A 14 27.39 -11.41 -6.21
CA ALA A 14 26.09 -11.70 -6.78
C ALA A 14 25.21 -10.46 -6.59
N CYS A 15 24.93 -9.76 -7.68
CA CYS A 15 23.91 -8.72 -7.72
C CYS A 15 22.56 -9.40 -7.49
N ALA A 16 22.18 -9.54 -6.21
CA ALA A 16 20.86 -9.97 -5.80
C ALA A 16 19.86 -8.89 -6.21
N SER A 17 19.36 -9.00 -7.44
CA SER A 17 18.20 -8.23 -7.91
C SER A 17 17.07 -8.47 -6.92
N ALA A 18 16.70 -7.42 -6.18
CA ALA A 18 15.71 -7.47 -5.10
C ALA A 18 14.28 -7.58 -5.66
N PHE A 19 14.00 -8.68 -6.36
CA PHE A 19 12.65 -9.08 -6.73
C PHE A 19 11.89 -9.46 -5.48
N ILE A 20 10.76 -8.79 -5.25
CA ILE A 20 9.81 -9.19 -4.21
C ILE A 20 9.23 -10.58 -4.55
N SER A 21 9.11 -11.45 -3.54
CA SER A 21 8.52 -12.79 -3.68
C SER A 21 7.57 -13.12 -2.52
N GLU A 22 6.59 -13.99 -2.76
CA GLU A 22 5.71 -14.52 -1.70
C GLU A 22 6.47 -15.39 -0.67
N GLU A 23 7.66 -15.90 -1.01
CA GLU A 23 8.52 -16.60 -0.04
C GLU A 23 9.11 -15.63 0.98
N GLN A 24 9.54 -14.44 0.55
CA GLN A 24 10.10 -13.41 1.42
C GLN A 24 9.02 -12.56 2.12
N TYR A 25 7.90 -12.30 1.44
CA TYR A 25 6.82 -11.42 1.88
C TYR A 25 5.43 -12.08 1.74
N PRO A 26 5.17 -13.22 2.41
CA PRO A 26 3.93 -13.96 2.25
C PRO A 26 2.71 -13.16 2.69
N GLN A 27 1.64 -13.19 1.89
CA GLN A 27 0.34 -12.67 2.29
C GLN A 27 -0.23 -13.42 3.51
N TRP A 28 -0.46 -12.72 4.62
CA TRP A 28 -1.24 -13.22 5.76
C TRP A 28 -2.48 -12.35 6.00
N PRO A 29 -3.63 -12.95 6.39
CA PRO A 29 -4.81 -12.18 6.79
C PRO A 29 -4.55 -11.38 8.07
N PRO A 30 -5.23 -10.24 8.28
CA PRO A 30 -5.17 -9.51 9.53
C PRO A 30 -5.74 -10.35 10.69
N GLY A 31 -5.02 -10.40 11.82
CA GLY A 31 -5.60 -10.86 13.08
C GLY A 31 -6.62 -9.86 13.62
N SER A 32 -7.53 -10.30 14.49
CA SER A 32 -8.67 -9.50 14.98
C SER A 32 -8.33 -8.24 15.80
N ARG A 33 -7.05 -7.98 16.08
CA ARG A 33 -6.54 -6.76 16.75
C ARG A 33 -5.75 -5.83 15.82
N ASN A 34 -5.49 -6.28 14.58
CA ASN A 34 -4.65 -5.58 13.61
C ASN A 34 -5.52 -4.54 12.88
N LEU A 35 -5.05 -3.31 12.81
CA LEU A 35 -5.70 -2.27 12.03
C LEU A 35 -5.48 -2.49 10.53
N ARG A 36 -6.45 -2.05 9.73
CA ARG A 36 -6.36 -1.89 8.28
C ARG A 36 -6.96 -0.56 7.88
N PHE A 37 -6.51 -0.05 6.74
CA PHE A 37 -6.73 1.32 6.26
C PHE A 37 -7.76 1.36 5.12
N PRO A 38 -8.39 2.52 4.85
CA PRO A 38 -9.31 2.66 3.73
C PRO A 38 -8.61 2.53 2.36
N CYS A 39 -7.31 2.85 2.29
CA CYS A 39 -6.49 2.58 1.11
C CYS A 39 -6.21 1.07 0.95
N PRO A 40 -6.57 0.43 -0.19
CA PRO A 40 -6.25 -0.98 -0.43
C PRO A 40 -4.74 -1.21 -0.50
N GLY A 41 -3.97 -0.30 -1.11
CA GLY A 41 -2.52 -0.42 -1.22
C GLY A 41 -1.80 -0.53 0.13
N ILE A 42 -2.12 0.32 1.10
CA ILE A 42 -1.51 0.26 2.45
C ILE A 42 -1.94 -1.00 3.20
N THR A 43 -3.20 -1.43 3.02
CA THR A 43 -3.72 -2.68 3.57
C THR A 43 -3.00 -3.91 3.00
N THR A 44 -2.70 -3.94 1.70
CA THR A 44 -1.90 -4.99 1.04
C THR A 44 -0.46 -4.97 1.56
N LEU A 45 0.23 -3.83 1.61
CA LEU A 45 1.59 -3.74 2.18
C LEU A 45 1.68 -4.28 3.62
N ALA A 46 0.65 -4.06 4.44
CA ALA A 46 0.54 -4.62 5.79
C ALA A 46 0.17 -6.13 5.82
N ASN A 47 -0.50 -6.65 4.79
CA ASN A 47 -0.79 -8.09 4.63
C ASN A 47 0.44 -8.89 4.15
N HIS A 48 1.36 -8.28 3.39
CA HIS A 48 2.64 -8.90 3.00
C HIS A 48 3.78 -8.65 4.01
N GLY A 49 3.59 -7.75 4.97
CA GLY A 49 4.59 -7.42 6.00
C GLY A 49 5.66 -6.42 5.56
N LEU A 50 5.49 -5.77 4.40
CA LEU A 50 6.28 -4.62 3.96
C LEU A 50 6.04 -3.40 4.88
N LEU A 51 4.82 -3.30 5.42
CA LEU A 51 4.46 -2.46 6.56
C LEU A 51 4.15 -3.34 7.78
N SER A 52 4.12 -2.71 8.96
CA SER A 52 3.71 -3.36 10.21
C SER A 52 2.43 -4.18 10.04
N ARG A 53 2.50 -5.49 10.27
CA ARG A 53 1.36 -6.42 10.11
C ARG A 53 0.20 -6.08 11.05
N GLU A 54 0.46 -5.34 12.13
CA GLU A 54 -0.54 -4.80 13.07
C GLU A 54 -1.28 -3.56 12.54
N GLY A 55 -0.82 -2.92 11.47
CA GLY A 55 -1.37 -1.64 10.97
C GLY A 55 -1.07 -0.46 11.88
N ARG A 56 0.02 -0.51 12.66
CA ARG A 56 0.41 0.49 13.67
C ARG A 56 1.88 0.88 13.50
N ASN A 57 2.26 2.05 14.01
CA ASN A 57 3.64 2.55 14.01
C ASN A 57 4.26 2.62 12.60
N ILE A 58 3.50 3.16 11.64
CA ILE A 58 3.92 3.37 10.25
C ILE A 58 4.23 4.85 10.05
N ASP A 59 5.52 5.17 9.94
CA ASP A 59 6.02 6.51 9.65
C ASP A 59 6.18 6.76 8.14
N LEU A 60 6.64 7.96 7.77
CA LEU A 60 6.81 8.36 6.37
C LEU A 60 7.89 7.55 5.64
N GLU A 61 8.93 7.10 6.33
CA GLU A 61 10.05 6.36 5.73
C GLU A 61 9.73 4.86 5.62
N ALA A 62 9.01 4.29 6.58
CA ALA A 62 8.38 2.97 6.47
C ALA A 62 7.39 2.94 5.30
N LEU A 63 6.53 3.96 5.18
CA LEU A 63 5.61 4.11 4.05
C LEU A 63 6.35 4.12 2.71
N ARG A 64 7.34 5.02 2.56
CA ARG A 64 8.10 5.17 1.31
C ARG A 64 8.90 3.93 0.92
N ARG A 65 9.59 3.28 1.87
CA ARG A 65 10.31 2.02 1.60
C ARG A 65 9.36 0.90 1.19
N ALA A 66 8.19 0.81 1.82
CA ALA A 66 7.20 -0.21 1.48
C ALA A 66 6.56 0.03 0.10
N THR A 67 6.25 1.27 -0.29
CA THR A 67 5.71 1.56 -1.63
C THR A 67 6.77 1.46 -2.73
N LEU A 68 8.03 1.79 -2.45
CA LEU A 68 9.13 1.56 -3.39
C LEU A 68 9.37 0.06 -3.61
N LEU A 69 9.47 -0.75 -2.55
CA LEU A 69 9.73 -2.18 -2.67
C LEU A 69 8.52 -2.98 -3.18
N GLY A 70 7.31 -2.63 -2.74
CA GLY A 70 6.08 -3.37 -3.09
C GLY A 70 5.47 -2.97 -4.43
N TYR A 71 5.62 -1.70 -4.86
CA TYR A 71 4.93 -1.16 -6.04
C TYR A 71 5.85 -0.41 -7.02
N ASN A 72 7.17 -0.39 -6.79
CA ASN A 72 8.14 0.41 -7.56
C ASN A 72 7.77 1.90 -7.65
N MET A 73 7.06 2.42 -6.64
CA MET A 73 6.66 3.84 -6.58
C MET A 73 7.85 4.70 -6.16
N GLU A 74 8.06 5.81 -6.86
CA GLU A 74 9.14 6.76 -6.57
C GLU A 74 8.95 7.37 -5.16
N HIS A 75 10.08 7.63 -4.47
CA HIS A 75 10.14 8.02 -3.05
C HIS A 75 9.24 9.22 -2.67
N ASN A 76 9.10 10.21 -3.55
CA ASN A 76 8.31 11.41 -3.31
C ASN A 76 6.81 11.23 -3.63
N THR A 77 6.43 10.21 -4.41
CA THR A 77 5.03 9.90 -4.80
C THR A 77 4.09 9.82 -3.60
N MET A 78 4.57 9.33 -2.44
CA MET A 78 3.76 9.21 -1.23
C MET A 78 3.75 10.46 -0.34
N LEU A 79 4.53 11.51 -0.61
CA LEU A 79 4.57 12.71 0.25
C LEU A 79 3.23 13.46 0.32
N PRO A 80 2.47 13.69 -0.78
CA PRO A 80 1.18 14.38 -0.72
C PRO A 80 0.12 13.66 0.10
N VAL A 81 0.27 12.35 0.31
CA VAL A 81 -0.64 11.50 1.09
C VAL A 81 -0.11 11.28 2.51
N GLY A 82 1.18 11.01 2.64
CA GLY A 82 1.84 10.71 3.92
C GLY A 82 1.92 11.91 4.84
N ILE A 83 2.29 13.09 4.34
CA ILE A 83 2.46 14.28 5.20
C ILE A 83 1.12 14.69 5.86
N PRO A 84 -0.01 14.82 5.14
CA PRO A 84 -1.28 15.20 5.77
C PRO A 84 -1.92 14.07 6.60
N ALA A 85 -1.60 12.81 6.31
CA ALA A 85 -1.98 11.70 7.18
C ALA A 85 -1.27 11.82 8.54
N LEU A 86 0.05 12.05 8.59
CA LEU A 86 0.79 12.13 9.85
C LEU A 86 0.35 13.32 10.73
N THR A 87 -0.12 14.43 10.16
CA THR A 87 -0.69 15.55 10.95
C THR A 87 -1.98 15.21 11.68
N THR A 88 -2.66 14.11 11.34
CA THR A 88 -3.89 13.66 12.01
C THR A 88 -3.68 12.42 12.89
N SER A 89 -2.42 12.11 13.24
CA SER A 89 -2.06 10.98 14.12
C SER A 89 -2.66 11.10 15.54
N ALA A 90 -3.67 10.29 15.83
CA ALA A 90 -4.31 10.21 17.14
C ALA A 90 -3.55 9.36 18.19
N THR A 91 -2.34 8.86 17.89
CA THR A 91 -1.58 7.96 18.78
C THR A 91 -0.69 8.68 19.79
N GLY A 92 -0.61 10.02 19.74
CA GLY A 92 0.38 10.81 20.47
C GLY A 92 1.79 10.75 19.88
N ASN A 93 2.00 9.99 18.79
CA ASN A 93 3.25 9.90 18.06
C ASN A 93 3.04 10.41 16.62
N ILE A 94 3.75 11.47 16.24
CA ILE A 94 3.69 12.08 14.89
C ILE A 94 4.11 11.11 13.77
N SER A 95 4.80 10.02 14.13
CA SER A 95 5.33 9.01 13.22
C SER A 95 4.35 7.83 12.97
N THR A 96 3.03 8.05 13.03
CA THR A 96 2.04 7.00 12.73
C THR A 96 0.90 7.47 11.84
N LEU A 97 0.64 6.78 10.73
CA LEU A 97 -0.58 6.98 9.94
C LEU A 97 -1.83 6.71 10.81
N PRO A 98 -2.79 7.66 10.91
CA PRO A 98 -4.03 7.46 11.64
C PRO A 98 -4.99 6.52 10.91
N SER A 99 -5.88 5.89 11.68
CA SER A 99 -6.84 4.93 11.15
C SER A 99 -8.07 5.55 10.47
N GLN A 100 -8.30 6.88 10.56
CA GLN A 100 -9.56 7.51 10.14
C GLN A 100 -9.43 8.96 9.64
N ARG A 101 -10.28 9.34 8.68
CA ARG A 101 -10.89 10.68 8.48
C ARG A 101 -9.97 11.91 8.27
N PHE A 102 -8.95 11.81 7.40
CA PHE A 102 -8.38 13.01 6.74
C PHE A 102 -8.35 12.92 5.20
N ILE A 103 -7.90 11.78 4.66
CA ILE A 103 -7.82 11.52 3.20
C ILE A 103 -8.99 10.63 2.74
N GLU A 104 -9.73 10.06 3.69
CA GLU A 104 -10.91 9.25 3.42
C GLU A 104 -12.07 10.15 2.96
N HIS A 105 -12.80 9.72 1.93
CA HIS A 105 -13.77 10.55 1.23
C HIS A 105 -14.93 9.71 0.66
N ASP A 106 -16.06 10.40 0.49
CA ASP A 106 -17.30 9.90 -0.11
C ASP A 106 -17.09 9.40 -1.55
N ALA A 107 -18.07 8.64 -2.07
CA ALA A 107 -18.01 8.00 -3.40
C ALA A 107 -16.81 7.03 -3.62
N SER A 108 -16.21 6.52 -2.53
CA SER A 108 -15.15 5.52 -2.55
C SER A 108 -15.53 4.23 -3.31
N LEU A 109 -14.70 3.83 -4.29
CA LEU A 109 -14.96 2.75 -5.27
C LEU A 109 -15.27 1.36 -4.67
N THR A 110 -14.75 1.05 -3.49
CA THR A 110 -14.84 -0.30 -2.90
C THR A 110 -15.36 -0.30 -1.46
N ARG A 111 -15.68 0.88 -0.92
CA ARG A 111 -16.12 1.06 0.47
C ARG A 111 -17.62 1.26 0.49
N ALA A 112 -18.27 1.03 1.63
CA ALA A 112 -19.72 1.08 1.68
C ALA A 112 -20.26 2.41 1.12
N ARG A 113 -21.52 2.42 0.65
CA ARG A 113 -22.20 3.71 0.40
C ARG A 113 -22.47 4.45 1.71
N ASP A 114 -22.24 3.74 2.81
CA ASP A 114 -21.95 4.25 4.13
C ASP A 114 -20.59 4.96 4.13
N ASP A 115 -20.64 6.18 3.60
CA ASP A 115 -19.67 7.24 3.85
C ASP A 115 -19.51 7.53 5.36
N ALA A 116 -18.69 8.53 5.67
CA ALA A 116 -18.42 8.98 7.02
C ALA A 116 -19.67 9.47 7.82
N TYR A 117 -20.84 9.59 7.16
CA TYR A 117 -22.12 9.98 7.75
C TYR A 117 -23.07 8.79 7.99
N PHE A 118 -23.20 7.83 7.08
CA PHE A 118 -24.10 6.66 7.31
C PHE A 118 -23.43 5.44 8.00
N GLY A 119 -22.09 5.30 8.04
CA GLY A 119 -21.49 4.11 8.69
C GLY A 119 -19.99 3.86 8.51
N ASP A 120 -19.63 2.67 8.02
CA ASP A 120 -18.25 2.15 8.01
C ASP A 120 -17.55 2.33 6.65
N SER A 121 -16.83 3.44 6.51
CA SER A 121 -15.93 3.72 5.39
C SER A 121 -14.65 2.85 5.37
N ASN A 122 -14.33 2.12 6.45
CA ASN A 122 -13.06 1.40 6.60
C ASN A 122 -13.11 -0.11 6.28
N SER A 123 -14.28 -0.72 6.09
CA SER A 123 -14.40 -2.09 5.57
C SER A 123 -14.56 -2.16 4.05
N PHE A 124 -14.12 -3.26 3.43
CA PHE A 124 -14.42 -3.56 2.03
C PHE A 124 -15.90 -3.92 1.88
N SER A 125 -16.58 -3.32 0.90
CA SER A 125 -17.99 -3.58 0.59
C SER A 125 -18.12 -4.27 -0.78
N PRO A 126 -18.49 -5.56 -0.83
CA PRO A 126 -18.77 -6.27 -2.08
C PRO A 126 -19.84 -5.56 -2.93
N ALA A 127 -20.85 -4.96 -2.28
CA ALA A 127 -21.91 -4.23 -2.96
C ALA A 127 -21.43 -2.90 -3.58
N ALA A 128 -20.39 -2.27 -3.06
CA ALA A 128 -19.78 -1.10 -3.68
C ALA A 128 -18.86 -1.48 -4.83
N CYS A 129 -17.98 -2.47 -4.60
CA CYS A 129 -17.12 -3.03 -5.64
C CYS A 129 -17.94 -3.48 -6.86
N GLY A 130 -19.05 -4.20 -6.63
CA GLY A 130 -19.96 -4.61 -7.70
C GLY A 130 -20.60 -3.46 -8.48
N ARG A 131 -20.92 -2.32 -7.83
CA ARG A 131 -21.42 -1.12 -8.53
C ARG A 131 -20.33 -0.48 -9.39
N THR A 132 -19.10 -0.41 -8.88
CA THR A 132 -17.96 0.13 -9.64
C THR A 132 -17.62 -0.75 -10.84
N LEU A 133 -17.54 -2.07 -10.67
CA LEU A 133 -17.33 -3.02 -11.77
C LEU A 133 -18.44 -2.90 -12.83
N ALA A 134 -19.71 -2.83 -12.40
CA ALA A 134 -20.84 -2.63 -13.30
C ALA A 134 -20.83 -1.26 -14.04
N SER A 135 -20.14 -0.24 -13.49
CA SER A 135 -19.97 1.06 -14.17
C SER A 135 -18.88 1.06 -15.26
N TRP A 136 -17.98 0.09 -15.24
CA TRP A 136 -16.97 -0.12 -16.28
C TRP A 136 -17.47 -1.08 -17.37
N GLY A 137 -18.29 -2.07 -16.99
CA GLY A 137 -18.87 -3.07 -17.89
C GLY A 137 -17.95 -4.26 -18.13
N ASP A 138 -18.25 -5.06 -19.15
CA ASP A 138 -17.50 -6.26 -19.51
C ASP A 138 -16.19 -5.89 -20.25
N VAL A 139 -15.20 -5.41 -19.50
CA VAL A 139 -13.96 -4.82 -20.03
C VAL A 139 -12.71 -5.43 -19.39
N GLU A 140 -11.74 -5.80 -20.21
CA GLU A 140 -10.49 -6.46 -19.76
C GLU A 140 -9.46 -5.45 -19.21
N ILE A 141 -9.47 -4.23 -19.73
CA ILE A 141 -8.54 -3.16 -19.36
C ILE A 141 -9.34 -1.90 -19.03
N ILE A 142 -9.02 -1.28 -17.90
CA ILE A 142 -9.51 0.04 -17.50
C ILE A 142 -8.41 1.05 -17.82
N ASP A 143 -8.69 1.94 -18.78
CA ASP A 143 -7.78 3.00 -19.22
C ASP A 143 -8.41 4.40 -19.07
N SER A 144 -7.70 5.44 -19.48
CA SER A 144 -8.18 6.82 -19.44
C SER A 144 -9.36 7.11 -20.39
N LEU A 145 -9.54 6.35 -21.46
CA LEU A 145 -10.61 6.53 -22.45
C LEU A 145 -11.99 6.12 -21.88
N TYR A 146 -12.02 5.37 -20.78
CA TYR A 146 -13.26 5.16 -20.00
C TYR A 146 -13.74 6.43 -19.29
N SER A 147 -12.84 7.35 -18.92
CA SER A 147 -13.23 8.59 -18.24
C SER A 147 -14.05 9.51 -19.14
N GLU A 148 -13.78 9.53 -20.45
CA GLU A 148 -14.55 10.31 -21.44
C GLU A 148 -16.00 9.83 -21.58
N LYS A 149 -16.31 8.59 -21.19
CA LYS A 149 -17.67 8.02 -21.21
C LYS A 149 -18.44 8.23 -19.91
N LEU A 150 -17.76 8.68 -18.85
CA LEU A 150 -18.29 8.83 -17.48
C LEU A 150 -18.62 10.30 -17.12
N VAL A 151 -18.47 11.23 -18.07
CA VAL A 151 -18.86 12.64 -17.93
C VAL A 151 -20.14 12.90 -18.73
N LEU A 152 -21.29 12.47 -18.18
CA LEU A 152 -22.65 12.75 -18.64
C LEU A 152 -23.57 13.01 -17.44
#